data_AF-A0A1S9AL60-F1
#
_entry.id   AF-A0A1S9AL60-F1
#
_cell.length_a   1.000
_cell.length_b   1.000
_cell.length_c   1.000
_cell.angle_alpha   90.00
_cell.angle_beta   90.00
_cell.angle_gamma   90.00
#
_symmetry.space_group_name_H-M   'P 1'
#
loop_
_entity.id
_entity.type
_entity.pdbx_description
1 polymer ?
#
loop_
_entity_poly.entity_id
_entity_poly.type
_entity_poly.pdbx_seq_one_letter_code
_entity_poly.pdbx_strand_id
1 'polypeptide(L)'
;MSVRAPDLNSHLPGDTAVACRRHHEAGDLILSELNPQAVVDHLDGDTVPLNLLTFGQVREVCPKCQHTHLKLVLRQSSVRKAHLFCADCAACFDAHYADGAPALTI
;
A
#
# COMPACT_ATOMS: atom_id res chain seq x y z
N MET A 1 -47.81 24.62 -44.52
CA MET A 1 -47.74 24.32 -43.08
C MET A 1 -46.72 23.21 -42.92
N SER A 2 -45.59 23.53 -42.27
CA SER A 2 -44.35 22.74 -42.29
C SER A 2 -44.37 21.50 -41.38
N VAL A 3 -43.60 20.50 -41.82
CA VAL A 3 -43.29 19.17 -41.25
C VAL A 3 -42.64 19.19 -39.86
N ARG A 4 -42.81 18.12 -39.08
CA ARG A 4 -41.83 17.66 -38.06
C ARG A 4 -41.80 16.13 -37.96
N ALA A 5 -40.59 15.58 -38.15
CA ALA A 5 -40.19 14.20 -37.88
C ALA A 5 -39.79 14.04 -36.39
N PRO A 6 -39.71 12.81 -35.85
CA PRO A 6 -39.25 12.56 -34.49
C PRO A 6 -37.72 12.46 -34.43
N ASP A 7 -37.12 13.20 -33.51
CA ASP A 7 -35.68 13.16 -33.22
C ASP A 7 -35.30 11.84 -32.53
N LEU A 8 -34.43 11.11 -33.23
CA LEU A 8 -33.63 10.02 -32.70
C LEU A 8 -32.48 10.64 -31.91
N ASN A 9 -32.47 10.55 -30.58
CA ASN A 9 -31.31 10.96 -29.80
C ASN A 9 -30.86 9.84 -28.85
N SER A 10 -30.07 8.94 -29.43
CA SER A 10 -29.29 7.92 -28.73
C SER A 10 -28.09 8.59 -28.05
N HIS A 11 -28.23 8.96 -26.77
CA HIS A 11 -27.08 9.30 -25.92
C HIS A 11 -26.78 8.15 -24.98
N LEU A 12 -25.83 7.30 -25.40
CA LEU A 12 -25.00 6.50 -24.51
C LEU A 12 -23.99 7.44 -23.84
N PRO A 13 -23.90 7.50 -22.50
CA PRO A 13 -22.68 7.91 -21.86
C PRO A 13 -21.80 6.67 -21.73
N GLY A 14 -20.86 6.54 -22.67
CA GLY A 14 -19.61 5.86 -22.36
C GLY A 14 -18.83 6.78 -21.45
N ASP A 15 -18.86 6.53 -20.14
CA ASP A 15 -17.99 7.18 -19.19
C ASP A 15 -17.24 6.11 -18.40
N THR A 16 -15.98 5.97 -18.81
CA THR A 16 -14.83 5.73 -17.95
C THR A 16 -15.09 4.83 -16.74
N ALA A 17 -14.61 3.60 -16.82
CA ALA A 17 -14.16 2.89 -15.64
C ALA A 17 -13.07 3.74 -14.98
N VAL A 18 -13.51 4.69 -14.14
CA VAL A 18 -12.69 5.39 -13.17
C VAL A 18 -12.07 4.26 -12.40
N ALA A 19 -10.81 3.96 -12.69
CA ALA A 19 -9.98 3.18 -11.81
C ALA A 19 -10.23 3.81 -10.45
N CYS A 20 -10.93 3.08 -9.57
CA CYS A 20 -11.12 3.43 -8.19
C CYS A 20 -9.72 3.45 -7.59
N ARG A 21 -8.98 4.53 -7.84
CA ARG A 21 -7.94 5.02 -6.98
C ARG A 21 -8.70 5.29 -5.71
N ARG A 22 -8.81 4.25 -4.89
CA ARG A 22 -9.25 4.34 -3.51
C ARG A 22 -8.22 5.27 -2.89
N HIS A 23 -8.46 6.56 -3.01
CA HIS A 23 -8.00 7.53 -2.05
C HIS A 23 -8.75 7.13 -0.80
N HIS A 24 -8.21 6.12 -0.12
CA HIS A 24 -8.54 5.89 1.27
C HIS A 24 -8.11 7.19 1.92
N GLU A 25 -9.08 8.06 2.18
CA GLU A 25 -8.90 9.15 3.13
C GLU A 25 -8.24 8.49 4.32
N ALA A 26 -7.08 9.03 4.72
CA ALA A 26 -6.17 8.41 5.67
C ALA A 26 -6.89 8.21 7.02
N GLY A 27 -7.70 7.16 7.10
CA GLY A 27 -8.20 6.61 8.33
C GLY A 27 -6.98 6.21 9.12
N ASP A 28 -7.00 6.51 10.42
CA ASP A 28 -5.88 6.30 11.33
C ASP A 28 -5.29 4.91 11.09
N LEU A 29 -4.10 4.90 10.48
CA LEU A 29 -3.38 3.66 10.20
C LEU A 29 -2.88 3.14 11.52
N ILE A 30 -3.35 1.95 11.90
CA ILE A 30 -2.88 1.26 13.08
C ILE A 30 -1.66 0.45 12.67
N LEU A 31 -0.54 0.71 13.35
CA LEU A 31 0.70 -0.01 13.15
C LEU A 31 0.81 -1.15 14.15
N SER A 32 1.05 -2.36 13.66
CA SER A 32 1.33 -3.53 14.48
C SER A 32 2.71 -4.07 14.17
N GLU A 33 3.52 -4.31 15.19
CA GLU A 33 4.84 -4.87 15.01
C GLU A 33 4.76 -6.31 14.48
N LEU A 34 5.59 -6.60 13.47
CA LEU A 34 5.72 -7.90 12.86
C LEU A 34 7.06 -8.53 13.24
N ASN A 35 7.07 -9.85 13.40
CA ASN A 35 8.33 -10.60 13.47
C ASN A 35 9.06 -10.47 12.12
N PRO A 36 10.29 -9.94 12.07
CA PRO A 36 11.07 -9.82 10.83
C PRO A 36 11.21 -11.14 10.07
N GLN A 37 11.34 -12.27 10.78
CA GLN A 37 11.44 -13.61 10.18
C GLN A 37 10.12 -14.08 9.53
N ALA A 38 8.98 -13.47 9.88
CA ALA A 38 7.69 -13.79 9.28
C ALA A 38 7.43 -13.00 7.99
N VAL A 39 8.08 -11.85 7.81
CA VAL A 39 7.86 -10.95 6.66
C VAL A 39 8.92 -11.07 5.57
N VAL A 40 10.10 -11.57 5.93
CA VAL A 40 11.23 -11.76 5.02
C VAL A 40 11.64 -13.22 5.01
N ASP A 41 11.82 -13.77 3.82
CA ASP A 41 12.51 -15.06 3.65
C ASP A 41 13.99 -14.89 4.02
N HIS A 42 14.44 -15.60 5.06
CA HIS A 42 15.88 -15.84 5.23
C HIS A 42 16.31 -16.71 4.05
N LEU A 43 17.01 -16.12 3.08
CA LEU A 43 17.79 -16.89 2.14
C LEU A 43 18.94 -17.49 2.94
N ASP A 44 18.92 -18.80 3.14
CA ASP A 44 19.96 -19.55 3.85
C ASP A 44 21.34 -19.22 3.25
N GLY A 45 22.08 -18.34 3.91
CA GLY A 45 23.35 -17.82 3.42
C GLY A 45 23.68 -16.48 4.05
N ASP A 46 24.41 -16.52 5.17
CA ASP A 46 24.84 -15.44 6.06
C ASP A 46 25.58 -14.22 5.44
N THR A 47 25.49 -13.94 4.14
CA THR A 47 26.30 -12.88 3.49
C THR A 47 25.64 -12.15 2.33
N VAL A 48 24.35 -12.34 2.05
CA VAL A 48 23.67 -11.50 1.04
C VAL A 48 22.96 -10.35 1.76
N PRO A 49 23.38 -9.08 1.56
CA PRO A 49 22.61 -7.95 2.05
C PRO A 49 21.24 -8.03 1.41
N LEU A 50 20.22 -8.21 2.24
CA LEU A 50 18.84 -8.30 1.81
C LEU A 50 18.49 -6.97 1.14
N ASN A 51 18.48 -6.96 -0.20
CA ASN A 51 18.30 -5.74 -0.97
C ASN A 51 16.80 -5.42 -0.98
N LEU A 52 16.30 -4.93 0.15
CA LEU A 52 14.92 -4.48 0.31
C LEU A 52 14.74 -3.21 -0.50
N LEU A 53 14.08 -3.35 -1.65
CA LEU A 53 13.67 -2.19 -2.43
C LEU A 53 12.53 -1.51 -1.70
N THR A 54 12.83 -0.32 -1.17
CA THR A 54 11.85 0.51 -0.49
C THR A 54 11.17 1.46 -1.47
N PHE A 55 9.85 1.49 -1.49
CA PHE A 55 9.05 2.31 -2.39
C PHE A 55 8.58 3.58 -1.68
N GLY A 56 9.53 4.50 -1.50
CA GLY A 56 9.30 5.78 -0.85
C GLY A 56 9.24 5.71 0.67
N GLN A 57 9.04 6.89 1.26
CA GLN A 57 8.79 7.06 2.70
C GLN A 57 7.30 7.24 2.89
N VAL A 58 6.75 6.59 3.91
CA VAL A 58 5.36 6.82 4.31
C VAL A 58 5.29 7.95 5.33
N ARG A 59 4.10 8.51 5.57
CA ARG A 59 3.93 9.64 6.49
C ARG A 59 4.16 9.22 7.94
N GLU A 60 4.03 7.92 8.21
CA GLU A 60 4.08 7.33 9.54
C GLU A 60 5.50 7.29 10.09
N VAL A 61 5.62 7.68 11.36
CA VAL A 61 6.87 7.65 12.12
C VAL A 61 6.94 6.33 12.89
N CYS A 62 8.13 5.75 12.97
CA CYS A 62 8.37 4.53 13.73
C CYS A 62 7.92 4.71 15.19
N PRO A 63 7.00 3.89 15.72
CA PRO A 63 6.49 4.05 17.07
C PRO A 63 7.55 3.78 18.15
N LYS A 64 8.64 3.08 17.79
CA LYS A 64 9.79 2.84 18.69
C LYS A 64 10.75 4.02 18.75
N CYS A 65 11.08 4.61 17.60
CA CYS A 65 12.08 5.66 17.50
C CYS A 65 11.48 7.06 17.68
N GLN A 66 10.22 7.26 17.30
CA GLN A 66 9.50 8.53 17.33
C GLN A 66 10.11 9.68 16.49
N HIS A 67 11.15 9.41 15.70
CA HIS A 67 11.80 10.41 14.85
C HIS A 67 12.08 9.97 13.41
N THR A 68 11.89 8.68 13.08
CA THR A 68 12.25 8.13 11.77
C THR A 68 11.03 7.69 11.01
N HIS A 69 10.87 8.22 9.79
CA HIS A 69 9.82 7.81 8.88
C HIS A 69 10.02 6.36 8.43
N LEU A 70 8.92 5.61 8.44
CA LEU A 70 8.93 4.23 7.97
C LEU A 70 9.05 4.18 6.44
N LYS A 71 9.69 3.12 5.95
CA LYS A 71 9.85 2.85 4.53
C LYS A 71 8.89 1.75 4.11
N LEU A 72 8.21 1.94 2.98
CA LEU A 72 7.34 0.90 2.45
C LEU A 72 8.16 -0.18 1.74
N VAL A 73 8.05 -1.41 2.19
CA VAL A 73 8.63 -2.60 1.56
C VAL A 73 7.50 -3.39 0.90
N LEU A 74 7.62 -3.61 -0.40
CA LEU A 74 6.63 -4.36 -1.17
C LEU A 74 6.98 -5.84 -1.24
N ARG A 75 5.97 -6.66 -1.53
CA ARG A 75 6.16 -8.09 -1.76
C ARG A 75 7.08 -8.31 -2.97
N GLN A 76 8.20 -8.99 -2.75
CA GLN A 76 9.27 -9.24 -3.71
C GLN A 76 9.85 -10.64 -3.48
N SER A 77 10.87 -11.04 -4.23
CA SER A 77 11.46 -12.38 -4.20
C SER A 77 11.81 -12.89 -2.80
N SER A 78 12.18 -12.00 -1.88
CA SER A 78 12.54 -12.33 -0.48
C SER A 78 11.61 -11.69 0.56
N VAL A 79 10.52 -11.04 0.12
CA VAL A 79 9.57 -10.37 1.00
C VAL A 79 8.22 -11.08 0.87
N ARG A 80 7.81 -11.76 1.93
CA ARG A 80 6.60 -12.58 1.98
C ARG A 80 5.32 -11.74 1.98
N LYS A 81 5.36 -10.60 2.66
CA LYS A 81 4.24 -9.68 2.86
C LYS A 81 4.72 -8.23 2.78
N ALA A 82 3.95 -7.37 2.12
CA ALA A 82 4.19 -5.94 2.15
C ALA A 82 4.15 -5.43 3.60
N HIS A 83 5.11 -4.62 3.99
CA HIS A 83 5.26 -4.12 5.36
C HIS A 83 5.99 -2.78 5.37
N LEU A 84 5.92 -2.09 6.50
CA LEU A 84 6.69 -0.89 6.80
C LEU A 84 7.97 -1.27 7.55
N PHE A 85 9.09 -0.67 7.18
CA PHE A 85 10.41 -0.95 7.75
C PHE A 85 11.04 0.30 8.34
N CYS A 86 11.52 0.21 9.58
CA CYS A 86 12.32 1.26 10.20
C CYS A 86 13.81 1.01 9.96
N ALA A 87 14.51 1.97 9.36
CA ALA A 87 15.94 1.83 9.06
C ALA A 87 16.85 1.93 10.30
N ASP A 88 16.37 2.51 11.41
CA ASP A 88 17.21 2.75 12.59
C ASP A 88 17.18 1.59 13.59
N CYS A 89 16.01 1.01 13.81
CA CYS A 89 15.83 -0.11 14.75
C CYS A 89 15.58 -1.44 14.05
N ALA A 90 15.57 -1.47 12.71
CA ALA A 90 15.27 -2.64 11.87
C ALA A 90 13.91 -3.31 12.17
N ALA A 91 13.00 -2.63 12.86
CA ALA A 91 11.68 -3.15 13.17
C ALA A 91 10.76 -3.12 11.92
N CYS A 92 9.92 -4.15 11.81
CA CYS A 92 8.94 -4.31 10.74
C CYS A 92 7.53 -4.10 11.30
N PHE A 93 6.66 -3.43 10.55
CA PHE A 93 5.29 -3.15 10.95
C PHE A 93 4.30 -3.47 9.83
N ASP A 94 3.15 -4.03 10.21
CA ASP A 94 1.97 -4.05 9.35
C ASP A 94 1.21 -2.74 9.50
N ALA A 95 0.57 -2.30 8.43
CA ALA A 95 -0.38 -1.20 8.49
C ALA A 95 -1.76 -1.73 8.13
N HIS A 96 -2.73 -1.49 9.02
CA HIS A 96 -4.13 -1.81 8.81
C HIS A 96 -4.99 -0.63 9.22
N TYR A 97 -6.17 -0.54 8.63
CA TYR A 97 -7.17 0.46 9.02
C TYR A 97 -7.87 0.01 10.30
N ALA A 98 -8.61 0.92 10.94
CA ALA A 98 -9.35 0.65 12.17
C ALA A 98 -10.40 -0.47 12.06
N ASP A 99 -10.86 -0.78 10.84
CA ASP A 99 -11.75 -1.91 10.54
C ASP A 99 -11.00 -3.26 10.44
N GLY A 100 -9.68 -3.25 10.62
CA GLY A 100 -8.80 -4.40 10.49
C GLY A 100 -8.38 -4.72 9.05
N ALA A 101 -8.84 -3.95 8.06
CA ALA A 101 -8.47 -4.19 6.67
C ALA A 101 -6.99 -3.84 6.42
N PRO A 102 -6.24 -4.69 5.71
CA PRO A 102 -4.84 -4.42 5.41
C PRO A 102 -4.68 -3.19 4.50
N ALA A 103 -3.91 -2.21 4.95
CA ALA A 103 -3.62 -0.99 4.19
C ALA A 103 -2.62 -1.22 3.06
N LEU A 104 -1.81 -2.28 3.17
CA LEU A 104 -0.78 -2.65 2.19
C LEU A 104 -1.25 -3.77 1.26
N THR A 105 -2.47 -3.65 0.74
CA THR A 105 -3.01 -4.57 -0.28
C THR A 105 -2.58 -4.11 -1.67
N ILE A 106 -1.76 -4.93 -2.35
CA ILE A 106 -1.24 -4.69 -3.69
C ILE A 106 -1.30 -5.99 -4.47
#